data_AF-A0A3D1Q9S3-F1
#
_entry.id   AF-A0A3D1Q9S3-F1
#
_cell.length_a   1.000
_cell.length_b   1.000
_cell.length_c   1.000
_cell.angle_alpha   90.00
_cell.angle_beta   90.00
_cell.angle_gamma   90.00
#
_symmetry.space_group_name_H-M   'P 1'
#
loop_
_entity.id
_entity.type
_entity.pdbx_description
1 polymer ?
#
loop_
_entity_poly.entity_id
_entity_poly.type
_entity_poly.pdbx_seq_one_letter_code
_entity_poly.pdbx_strand_id
1 'polypeptide(L)' 'MDQKFEIIETAAQPVLSVRKTTSVAQLPQELGAAYHSIITYLGELGQQPADAAFACYYNMDMENLDVEMGFPVAAAV' A
#
# COMPACT_ATOMS: atom_id res chain seq x y z
N MET A 1 -23.36 -7.50 -15.57
CA MET A 1 -22.13 -6.77 -15.23
C MET A 1 -21.08 -7.21 -16.25
N ASP A 2 -20.74 -6.38 -17.23
CA ASP A 2 -19.64 -6.65 -18.15
C ASP A 2 -18.34 -6.18 -17.47
N GLN A 3 -17.59 -7.13 -16.90
CA GLN A 3 -16.24 -6.85 -16.42
C GLN A 3 -15.28 -6.91 -17.60
N LYS A 4 -14.57 -5.81 -17.85
CA LYS A 4 -13.56 -5.72 -18.90
C LYS A 4 -12.20 -6.08 -18.31
N PHE A 5 -11.52 -7.04 -18.93
CA PHE A 5 -10.15 -7.42 -18.58
C PHE A 5 -9.21 -6.74 -19.56
N GLU A 6 -8.21 -6.05 -19.05
CA GLU A 6 -7.19 -5.36 -19.85
C GLU A 6 -5.81 -5.50 -19.23
N ILE A 7 -4.79 -5.43 -20.08
CA ILE A 7 -3.39 -5.35 -19.65
C ILE A 7 -3.05 -3.87 -19.63
N ILE A 8 -2.62 -3.37 -18.47
CA ILE A 8 -2.22 -1.99 -18.26
C ILE A 8 -0.73 -1.98 -17.94
N GLU A 9 0.04 -1.21 -18.69
CA GLU A 9 1.43 -0.92 -18.35
C GLU A 9 1.46 0.31 -17.44
N THR A 10 2.08 0.16 -16.26
CA THR A 10 2.18 1.22 -15.26
C THR A 10 3.63 1.71 -15.16
N ALA A 11 3.80 3.03 -15.15
CA ALA A 11 5.11 3.63 -14.92
C ALA A 11 5.49 3.52 -13.43
N ALA A 12 6.79 3.38 -13.16
CA ALA A 12 7.29 3.48 -11.79
C ALA A 12 7.00 4.87 -11.22
N GLN A 13 6.54 4.92 -9.97
CA GLN A 13 6.23 6.15 -9.25
C GLN A 13 6.78 6.07 -7.81
N PRO A 14 7.17 7.19 -7.19
CA PRO A 14 7.61 7.18 -5.81
C PRO A 14 6.45 6.86 -4.87
N VAL A 15 6.72 6.02 -3.87
CA VAL A 15 5.76 5.59 -2.86
C VAL A 15 6.38 5.69 -1.47
N LEU A 16 5.53 5.95 -0.48
CA LEU A 16 5.87 5.67 0.90
C LEU A 16 5.06 4.44 1.33
N SER A 17 5.76 3.38 1.74
CA SER A 17 5.14 2.09 2.03
C SER A 17 5.76 1.40 3.23
N VAL A 18 5.00 0.47 3.80
CA VAL A 18 5.44 -0.48 4.82
C VAL A 18 5.30 -1.87 4.23
N ARG A 19 6.39 -2.63 4.22
CA ARG A 19 6.38 -4.06 3.86
C ARG A 19 6.46 -4.91 5.11
N LYS A 20 5.56 -5.88 5.23
CA LYS A 20 5.42 -6.71 6.42
C LYS A 20 4.98 -8.12 6.05
N THR A 21 5.44 -9.09 6.85
CA THR A 21 4.89 -10.44 6.86
C THR A 21 3.84 -10.55 7.96
N THR A 22 2.62 -10.96 7.64
CA THR A 22 1.51 -11.10 8.59
C THR A 22 0.57 -12.24 8.19
N SER A 23 -0.34 -12.64 9.08
CA SER A 23 -1.42 -13.57 8.71
C SER A 23 -2.59 -12.82 8.06
N VAL A 24 -3.36 -13.51 7.22
CA VAL A 24 -4.60 -12.97 6.64
C VAL A 24 -5.59 -12.54 7.72
N ALA A 25 -5.60 -13.21 8.87
CA ALA A 25 -6.46 -12.85 10.01
C ALA A 25 -6.10 -11.48 10.61
N GLN A 26 -4.82 -11.12 10.62
CA GLN A 26 -4.32 -9.84 11.15
C GLN A 26 -4.28 -8.73 10.08
N LEU A 27 -4.34 -9.10 8.80
CA LEU A 27 -4.19 -8.20 7.67
C LEU A 27 -5.03 -6.91 7.74
N PRO A 28 -6.33 -6.91 8.09
CA PRO A 28 -7.10 -5.67 8.19
C PRO A 28 -6.56 -4.69 9.23
N GLN A 29 -6.06 -5.20 10.36
CA GLN A 29 -5.47 -4.38 11.42
C GLN A 29 -4.12 -3.81 10.96
N GLU A 30 -3.30 -4.62 10.29
CA GLU A 30 -1.99 -4.23 9.79
C GLU A 30 -2.08 -3.18 8.67
N LEU A 31 -3.05 -3.34 7.76
CA LEU A 31 -3.37 -2.33 6.74
C LEU A 31 -3.72 -0.99 7.39
N GLY A 32 -4.64 -1.00 8.36
CA GLY A 32 -5.05 0.21 9.08
C GLY A 32 -3.88 0.89 9.80
N ALA A 33 -3.04 0.12 10.48
CA ALA A 33 -1.86 0.64 11.16
C ALA A 33 -0.84 1.24 10.18
N ALA A 34 -0.55 0.55 9.07
CA ALA A 34 0.36 1.03 8.04
C ALA A 34 -0.13 2.34 7.43
N TYR A 35 -1.40 2.40 6.98
CA TYR A 35 -1.95 3.61 6.37
C TYR A 35 -2.00 4.79 7.35
N HIS A 36 -2.38 4.55 8.61
CA HIS A 36 -2.39 5.59 9.62
C HIS A 36 -0.98 6.14 9.86
N SER A 37 0.03 5.28 9.99
CA SER A 37 1.41 5.71 10.21
C SER A 37 1.95 6.56 9.05
N ILE A 38 1.66 6.18 7.81
CA ILE A 38 2.08 6.90 6.61
C ILE A 38 1.41 8.26 6.52
N ILE A 39 0.09 8.34 6.73
CA ILE A 39 -0.65 9.62 6.70
C ILE A 39 -0.17 10.55 7.80
N THR A 40 0.06 10.04 9.01
CA THR A 40 0.59 10.83 10.12
C THR A 40 1.95 11.41 9.77
N TYR A 41 2.87 10.59 9.25
CA TYR A 41 4.19 11.04 8.84
C TYR A 41 4.15 12.09 7.71
N LEU A 42 3.31 11.89 6.68
CA LEU A 42 3.11 12.90 5.64
C LEU A 42 2.53 14.20 6.21
N GLY A 43 1.62 14.11 7.17
CA GLY A 43 1.06 15.25 7.89
C GLY A 43 2.11 16.05 8.66
N GLU A 44 3.06 15.38 9.32
CA GLU A 44 4.21 16.02 9.99
C GLU A 44 5.10 16.79 9.00
N LEU A 45 5.19 16.32 7.75
CA LEU A 45 5.91 16.98 6.67
C LEU A 45 5.08 18.06 5.94
N GLY A 46 3.81 18.25 6.30
CA GLY A 46 2.88 19.14 5.59
C GLY A 46 2.54 18.66 4.17
N GLN A 47 2.72 17.37 3.89
CA GLN A 47 2.46 16.74 2.60
C GLN A 47 1.16 15.94 2.60
N GLN A 48 0.72 15.54 1.41
CA GLN A 48 -0.43 14.65 1.21
C GLN A 48 -0.06 13.53 0.24
N PRO A 49 -0.74 12.37 0.29
CA PRO A 49 -0.66 11.37 -0.76
C PRO A 49 -0.93 11.98 -2.14
N ALA A 50 -0.22 11.49 -3.16
CA ALA A 50 -0.47 11.86 -4.54
C ALA A 50 -1.68 11.12 -5.14
N ASP A 51 -2.00 9.94 -4.63
CA ASP A 51 -3.11 9.10 -5.08
C ASP A 51 -3.61 8.18 -3.94
N ALA A 52 -4.59 7.33 -4.24
CA ALA A 52 -5.18 6.36 -3.34
C ALA A 52 -4.16 5.34 -2.78
N ALA A 53 -4.52 4.74 -1.65
CA ALA A 53 -3.73 3.69 -1.02
C ALA A 53 -3.70 2.41 -1.88
N PHE A 54 -2.63 1.65 -1.78
CA PHE A 54 -2.48 0.34 -2.40
C PHE A 54 -2.05 -0.73 -1.39
N ALA A 55 -2.35 -1.99 -1.73
CA ALA A 55 -1.78 -3.18 -1.09
C ALA A 55 -1.28 -4.15 -2.17
N CYS A 56 0.00 -4.52 -2.09
CA CYS A 56 0.66 -5.46 -2.99
C CYS A 56 0.96 -6.76 -2.23
N TYR A 57 0.47 -7.89 -2.74
CA TYR A 57 0.70 -9.22 -2.16
C TYR A 57 1.76 -9.96 -2.97
N TYR A 58 2.88 -10.32 -2.34
CA TYR A 58 4.02 -10.97 -2.99
C TYR A 58 3.99 -12.50 -2.92
N ASN A 59 3.13 -13.07 -2.09
CA ASN A 59 2.90 -14.50 -1.99
C ASN A 59 1.42 -14.80 -1.69
N MET A 60 1.11 -16.08 -1.50
CA MET A 60 -0.23 -16.57 -1.15
C MET A 60 -0.22 -17.41 0.14
N ASP A 61 0.84 -17.33 0.94
CA ASP A 61 0.90 -17.98 2.24
C ASP A 61 0.00 -17.23 3.22
N MET A 62 -1.13 -17.83 3.61
CA MET A 62 -2.15 -17.14 4.41
C MET A 62 -1.73 -16.90 5.86
N GLU A 63 -0.75 -17.64 6.37
CA GLU A 63 -0.22 -17.47 7.73
C GLU A 63 1.00 -16.54 7.73
N ASN A 64 1.72 -16.47 6.60
CA ASN A 64 2.92 -15.65 6.42
C ASN A 64 2.85 -14.82 5.12
N LEU A 65 1.78 -14.03 4.99
CA LEU A 65 1.53 -13.20 3.82
C LEU A 65 2.53 -12.05 3.78
N ASP A 66 3.32 -11.98 2.71
CA ASP A 66 4.22 -10.87 2.43
C ASP A 66 3.45 -9.79 1.68
N VAL A 67 3.17 -8.70 2.39
CA VAL A 67 2.33 -7.62 1.90
C VAL A 67 3.05 -6.28 2.05
N GLU A 68 2.96 -5.45 1.02
CA GLU A 68 3.39 -4.06 1.03
C GLU A 68 2.19 -3.14 0.90
N MET A 69 2.11 -2.14 1.78
CA MET A 69 0.94 -1.28 1.92
C MET A 69 1.42 0.16 1.94
N GLY A 70 0.80 1.03 1.14
CA GLY A 70 1.27 2.41 1.08
C GLY A 70 0.45 3.33 0.21
N PHE A 71 1.05 4.49 -0.07
CA PHE A 71 0.48 5.54 -0.91
C PHE A 71 1.53 6.03 -1.91
N PRO A 72 1.13 6.35 -3.16
CA PRO A 72 1.93 7.19 -4.03
C PRO A 72 2.17 8.58 -3.41
N VAL A 73 3.36 9.12 -3.60
CA VAL A 73 3.76 10.46 -3.11
C VAL A 73 4.27 11.31 -4.28
N ALA A 74 4.31 12.63 -4.14
CA ALA A 74 4.69 13.52 -5.24
C ALA A 74 6.19 13.42 -5.61
N ALA A 75 7.03 13.10 -4.64
CA ALA A 75 8.47 12.94 -4.79
C ALA A 75 9.00 11.95 -3.74
N ALA A 76 10.18 11.38 -3.99
CA ALA A 76 10.88 10.62 -2.95
C ALA A 76 11.21 11.55 -1.78
N VAL A 77 10.93 11.08 -0.57
CA VAL A 77 11.26 11.76 0.70
C VAL A 77 12.69 11.44 1.08
#